data_AF-A0A329S762-F1
#
_entry.id   AF-A0A329S762-F1
#
_cell.length_a   1.000
_cell.length_b   1.000
_cell.length_c   1.000
_cell.angle_alpha   90.00
_cell.angle_beta   90.00
_cell.angle_gamma   90.00
#
_symmetry.space_group_name_H-M   'P 1'
#
loop_
_entity.id
_entity.type
_entity.pdbx_description
1 polymer ?
#
loop_
_entity_poly.entity_id
_entity_poly.type
_entity_poly.pdbx_seq_one_letter_code
_entity_poly.pdbx_strand_id
1 'polypeptide(L)'
;MILLSVEHGRCGEHGADERNAILWGGDDVINVVIEGHGQLAQWLYENTPDARRNLDSVMRYAVRQGDRSLVQWLLDVVYEAGPSFPPPSMDDAAAGGHMEMLQWIYEQEYGGCSDNALEGAVSNGRPDMVVVMSSTYLRQFFS
;
A
#
# COMPACT_ATOMS: atom_id res chain seq x y z
N MET A 1 -19.90 15.90 -21.70
CA MET A 1 -18.53 16.03 -21.18
C MET A 1 -18.59 17.11 -20.10
N ILE A 2 -18.82 16.70 -18.85
CA ILE A 2 -18.93 17.64 -17.72
C ILE A 2 -17.53 17.71 -17.12
N LEU A 3 -16.82 18.81 -17.39
CA LEU A 3 -15.59 19.16 -16.69
C LEU A 3 -15.99 19.57 -15.28
N LEU A 4 -15.89 18.65 -14.31
CA LEU A 4 -15.91 19.01 -12.91
C LEU A 4 -14.52 19.57 -12.57
N SER A 5 -14.43 20.89 -12.50
CA SER A 5 -13.28 21.58 -11.93
C SER A 5 -13.10 21.10 -10.49
N VAL A 6 -12.01 20.39 -10.22
CA VAL A 6 -11.59 20.06 -8.85
C VAL A 6 -11.04 21.36 -8.25
N GLU A 7 -11.87 22.10 -7.54
CA GLU A 7 -11.40 23.27 -6.79
C GLU A 7 -10.51 22.80 -5.62
N HIS A 8 -9.26 23.26 -5.63
CA HIS A 8 -8.25 22.91 -4.64
C HIS A 8 -8.41 23.82 -3.41
N GLY A 9 -9.21 23.37 -2.44
CA GLY A 9 -9.35 24.04 -1.15
C GLY A 9 -8.08 23.86 -0.31
N ARG A 10 -7.32 24.94 -0.12
CA ARG A 10 -6.15 24.96 0.78
C ARG A 10 -6.61 24.87 2.23
N CYS A 11 -6.08 23.92 3.00
CA CYS A 11 -6.19 23.95 4.46
C CYS A 11 -5.43 25.16 5.00
N GLY A 12 -6.13 26.24 5.37
CA GLY A 12 -5.54 27.32 6.18
C GLY A 12 -6.04 28.75 5.96
N GLU A 13 -6.96 29.03 5.04
CA GLU A 13 -7.50 30.39 4.90
C GLU A 13 -8.87 30.50 5.57
N HIS A 14 -8.87 31.07 6.78
CA HIS A 14 -10.07 31.52 7.49
C HIS A 14 -10.90 32.44 6.57
N GLY A 15 -11.98 31.92 5.99
CA GLY A 15 -12.96 32.74 5.26
C GLY A 15 -13.61 32.11 4.02
N ALA A 16 -13.32 30.88 3.63
CA ALA A 16 -14.06 30.21 2.56
C ALA A 16 -15.33 29.53 3.12
N ASP A 17 -16.48 29.76 2.49
CA ASP A 17 -17.79 29.21 2.82
C ASP A 17 -17.75 27.67 2.79
N GLU A 18 -17.49 27.04 3.95
CA GLU A 18 -17.29 25.58 4.13
C GLU A 18 -18.52 24.72 3.81
N ARG A 19 -19.60 25.29 3.29
CA ARG A 19 -20.90 24.62 3.22
C ARG A 19 -21.02 23.52 2.17
N ASN A 20 -20.02 23.34 1.28
CA ASN A 20 -19.97 22.24 0.30
C ASN A 20 -18.53 21.81 -0.08
N ALA A 21 -17.52 22.10 0.74
CA ALA A 21 -16.15 21.72 0.42
C ALA A 21 -15.94 20.20 0.61
N ILE A 22 -15.65 19.49 -0.48
CA ILE A 22 -15.18 18.09 -0.39
C ILE A 22 -13.71 18.14 0.01
N LEU A 23 -13.43 17.79 1.27
CA LEU A 23 -12.08 17.71 1.79
C LEU A 23 -11.50 16.32 1.47
N TRP A 24 -10.52 16.30 0.57
CA TRP A 24 -9.75 15.10 0.24
C TRP A 24 -8.55 14.94 1.20
N GLY A 25 -8.17 13.71 1.49
CA GLY A 25 -7.12 13.34 2.44
C GLY A 25 -7.59 12.42 3.57
N GLY A 26 -6.69 12.17 4.52
CA GLY A 26 -6.93 11.25 5.63
C GLY A 26 -7.05 9.80 5.13
N ASP A 27 -8.25 9.24 5.30
CA ASP A 27 -8.56 7.84 4.99
C ASP A 27 -9.28 7.64 3.64
N ASP A 28 -9.38 8.70 2.82
CA ASP A 28 -10.05 8.65 1.52
C ASP A 28 -9.48 7.57 0.59
N VAL A 29 -8.16 7.54 0.41
CA VAL A 29 -7.46 6.57 -0.44
C VAL A 29 -7.49 5.18 0.19
N ILE A 30 -7.31 5.05 1.51
CA ILE A 30 -7.26 3.73 2.14
C ILE A 30 -8.62 3.02 2.06
N ASN A 31 -9.73 3.74 2.21
CA ASN A 31 -11.06 3.17 2.06
C ASN A 31 -11.25 2.57 0.65
N VAL A 32 -10.82 3.30 -0.38
CA VAL A 32 -10.88 2.82 -1.78
C VAL A 32 -9.98 1.59 -1.98
N VAL A 33 -8.80 1.56 -1.36
CA VAL A 33 -7.91 0.40 -1.40
C VAL A 33 -8.55 -0.80 -0.70
N ILE A 34 -9.13 -0.64 0.49
CA ILE A 34 -9.79 -1.73 1.24
C ILE A 34 -10.89 -2.40 0.40
N GLU A 35 -11.60 -1.63 -0.41
CA GLU A 35 -12.63 -2.14 -1.34
C GLU A 35 -12.06 -2.79 -2.62
N GLY A 36 -10.74 -2.77 -2.82
CA GLY A 36 -10.05 -3.37 -3.97
C GLY A 36 -9.99 -2.49 -5.21
N HIS A 37 -10.15 -1.17 -5.07
CA HIS A 37 -10.18 -0.24 -6.19
C HIS A 37 -8.86 0.52 -6.40
N GLY A 38 -7.74 -0.20 -6.60
CA GLY A 38 -6.40 0.41 -6.70
C GLY A 38 -6.24 1.48 -7.77
N GLN A 39 -6.93 1.37 -8.91
CA GLN A 39 -6.89 2.39 -9.97
C GLN A 39 -7.59 3.70 -9.56
N LEU A 40 -8.67 3.60 -8.75
CA LEU A 40 -9.32 4.79 -8.20
C LEU A 40 -8.46 5.43 -7.11
N ALA A 41 -7.72 4.62 -6.33
CA ALA A 41 -6.74 5.12 -5.37
C ALA A 41 -5.61 5.91 -6.06
N GLN A 42 -5.09 5.41 -7.19
CA GLN A 42 -4.13 6.13 -8.02
C GLN A 42 -4.71 7.45 -8.54
N TRP A 43 -5.90 7.40 -9.15
CA TRP A 43 -6.56 8.60 -9.68
C TRP A 43 -6.78 9.65 -8.59
N LEU A 44 -7.22 9.23 -7.41
CA LEU A 44 -7.47 10.12 -6.28
C LEU A 44 -6.18 10.85 -5.86
N TYR A 45 -5.07 10.13 -5.74
CA TYR A 45 -3.78 10.73 -5.40
C TYR A 45 -3.29 11.72 -6.46
N GLU A 46 -3.33 11.34 -7.74
CA GLU A 46 -2.87 12.18 -8.86
C GLU A 46 -3.68 13.47 -9.00
N ASN A 47 -4.98 13.43 -8.68
CA ASN A 47 -5.88 14.59 -8.79
C ASN A 47 -5.94 15.45 -7.53
N THR A 48 -5.27 15.05 -6.44
CA THR A 48 -5.27 15.80 -5.17
C THR A 48 -3.91 15.76 -4.47
N PRO A 49 -2.84 16.32 -5.09
CA PRO A 49 -1.46 16.19 -4.61
C PRO A 49 -1.21 16.84 -3.24
N ASP A 50 -2.00 17.86 -2.87
CA ASP A 50 -1.82 18.61 -1.62
C ASP A 50 -2.45 17.91 -0.39
N ALA A 51 -3.22 16.84 -0.59
CA ALA A 51 -3.93 16.16 0.47
C ALA A 51 -3.01 15.24 1.28
N ARG A 52 -3.02 15.40 2.61
CA ARG A 52 -2.22 14.57 3.53
C ARG A 52 -2.83 13.17 3.64
N ARG A 53 -2.03 12.13 3.40
CA ARG A 53 -2.48 10.73 3.34
C ARG A 53 -1.68 9.78 4.19
N ASN A 54 -2.33 8.71 4.63
CA ASN A 54 -1.70 7.60 5.33
C ASN A 54 -1.15 6.56 4.33
N LEU A 55 -0.05 6.90 3.65
CA LEU A 55 0.55 6.04 2.61
C LEU A 55 1.12 4.73 3.16
N ASP A 56 1.50 4.69 4.44
CA ASP A 56 1.89 3.46 5.15
C ASP A 56 0.74 2.44 5.13
N SER A 57 -0.47 2.88 5.47
CA SER A 57 -1.63 1.98 5.43
C SER A 57 -2.00 1.61 3.99
N VAL A 58 -1.89 2.55 3.04
CA VAL A 58 -2.13 2.26 1.61
C VAL A 58 -1.19 1.15 1.12
N MET A 59 0.10 1.25 1.41
CA MET A 59 1.09 0.22 1.06
C MET A 59 0.76 -1.14 1.71
N ARG A 60 0.52 -1.15 3.02
CA ARG A 60 0.18 -2.35 3.78
C ARG A 60 -1.01 -3.09 3.17
N TYR A 61 -2.10 -2.38 2.90
CA TYR A 61 -3.31 -3.01 2.36
C TYR A 61 -3.20 -3.38 0.89
N ALA A 62 -2.46 -2.61 0.09
CA ALA A 62 -2.17 -2.97 -1.31
C ALA A 62 -1.40 -4.30 -1.39
N VAL A 63 -0.37 -4.46 -0.55
CA VAL A 63 0.39 -5.72 -0.44
C VAL A 63 -0.50 -6.86 0.05
N ARG A 64 -1.31 -6.63 1.10
CA ARG A 64 -2.25 -7.63 1.63
C ARG A 64 -3.36 -8.05 0.65
N GLN A 65 -3.59 -7.30 -0.41
CA GLN A 65 -4.52 -7.66 -1.49
C GLN A 65 -3.83 -8.21 -2.73
N GLY A 66 -2.49 -8.19 -2.76
CA GLY A 66 -1.72 -8.61 -3.92
C GLY A 66 -1.81 -7.66 -5.12
N ASP A 67 -2.25 -6.41 -4.91
CA ASP A 67 -2.35 -5.41 -5.99
C ASP A 67 -0.95 -4.88 -6.35
N ARG A 68 -0.24 -5.66 -7.17
CA ARG A 68 1.10 -5.33 -7.64
C ARG A 68 1.15 -4.04 -8.44
N SER A 69 0.09 -3.71 -9.17
CA SER A 69 0.03 -2.47 -9.94
C SER A 69 0.07 -1.26 -9.02
N LEU A 70 -0.73 -1.27 -7.94
CA LEU A 70 -0.73 -0.20 -6.96
C LEU A 70 0.58 -0.14 -6.16
N VAL A 71 1.14 -1.29 -5.77
CA VAL A 71 2.42 -1.34 -5.05
C VAL A 71 3.57 -0.79 -5.91
N GLN A 72 3.66 -1.18 -7.18
CA GLN A 72 4.68 -0.66 -8.09
C GLN A 72 4.54 0.86 -8.26
N TRP A 73 3.30 1.34 -8.45
CA TRP A 73 3.05 2.76 -8.56
C TRP A 73 3.44 3.54 -7.29
N LEU A 74 3.19 3.00 -6.10
CA LEU A 74 3.62 3.62 -4.83
C LEU A 74 5.15 3.70 -4.72
N LEU A 75 5.87 2.69 -5.22
CA LEU A 75 7.33 2.69 -5.26
C LEU A 75 7.83 3.75 -6.27
N ASP A 76 7.32 3.75 -7.49
CA ASP A 76 7.78 4.66 -8.54
C ASP A 76 7.50 6.14 -8.17
N VAL A 77 6.33 6.44 -7.61
CA VAL A 77 5.93 7.82 -7.32
C VAL A 77 6.46 8.31 -5.98
N VAL A 78 6.44 7.48 -4.93
CA VAL A 78 6.71 7.94 -3.58
C VAL A 78 8.11 7.60 -3.08
N TYR A 79 8.71 6.49 -3.51
CA TYR A 79 10.09 6.19 -3.10
C TYR A 79 11.12 7.04 -3.85
N GLU A 80 10.85 7.43 -5.10
CA GLU A 80 11.71 8.38 -5.81
C GLU A 80 11.76 9.77 -5.14
N ALA A 81 10.67 10.17 -4.47
CA ALA A 81 10.57 11.44 -3.74
C ALA A 81 11.22 11.41 -2.33
N GLY A 82 11.61 10.23 -1.84
CA GLY A 82 12.23 10.01 -0.53
C GLY A 82 11.33 9.15 0.38
N PRO A 83 11.89 8.16 1.11
CA PRO A 83 11.10 7.18 1.86
C PRO A 83 10.43 7.83 3.08
N SER A 84 9.18 8.25 2.91
CA SER A 84 8.35 8.78 4.00
C SER A 84 7.64 7.67 4.80
N PHE A 85 7.68 6.42 4.33
CA PHE A 85 6.99 5.27 4.92
C PHE A 85 7.76 3.96 4.63
N PRO A 86 7.43 2.82 5.28
CA PRO A 86 8.19 1.57 5.15
C PRO A 86 7.93 0.82 3.84
N PRO A 87 8.92 0.08 3.31
CA PRO A 87 8.78 -0.65 2.04
C PRO A 87 7.78 -1.80 2.15
N PRO A 88 7.39 -2.39 1.01
CA PRO A 88 6.56 -3.60 1.01
C PRO A 88 7.14 -4.66 1.96
N SER A 89 6.28 -5.27 2.79
CA SER A 89 6.69 -6.30 3.75
C SER A 89 6.22 -7.69 3.32
N MET A 90 7.10 -8.68 3.47
CA MET A 90 6.73 -10.10 3.29
C MET A 90 5.64 -10.53 4.27
N ASP A 91 5.63 -9.93 5.47
CA ASP A 91 4.65 -10.20 6.52
C ASP A 91 3.24 -9.83 6.05
N ASP A 92 3.10 -8.68 5.38
CA ASP A 92 1.81 -8.23 4.84
C ASP A 92 1.36 -9.12 3.67
N ALA A 93 2.28 -9.54 2.81
CA ALA A 93 1.94 -10.48 1.73
C ALA A 93 1.51 -11.85 2.28
N ALA A 94 2.14 -12.31 3.35
CA ALA A 94 1.78 -13.55 4.07
C ALA A 94 0.42 -13.44 4.77
N ALA A 95 0.15 -12.30 5.42
CA ALA A 95 -1.13 -12.01 6.04
C ALA A 95 -2.28 -11.89 5.03
N GLY A 96 -1.99 -11.49 3.79
CA GLY A 96 -2.94 -11.50 2.67
C GLY A 96 -3.06 -12.85 1.97
N GLY A 97 -2.11 -13.76 2.17
CA GLY A 97 -2.05 -15.02 1.44
C GLY A 97 -1.69 -14.87 -0.04
N HIS A 98 -0.94 -13.83 -0.42
CA HIS A 98 -0.58 -13.57 -1.82
C HIS A 98 0.82 -14.09 -2.12
N MET A 99 0.89 -15.28 -2.74
CA MET A 99 2.14 -15.99 -2.99
C MET A 99 3.00 -15.28 -4.04
N GLU A 100 2.41 -14.83 -5.15
CA GLU A 100 3.16 -14.12 -6.19
C GLU A 100 3.72 -12.80 -5.66
N MET A 101 2.95 -12.11 -4.80
CA MET A 101 3.40 -10.88 -4.15
C MET A 101 4.59 -11.16 -3.21
N LEU A 102 4.50 -12.22 -2.39
CA LEU A 102 5.59 -12.59 -1.48
C LEU A 102 6.89 -12.93 -2.22
N GLN A 103 6.80 -13.69 -3.32
CA GLN A 103 7.95 -13.99 -4.18
C GLN A 103 8.54 -12.73 -4.79
N TRP A 104 7.68 -11.85 -5.31
CA TRP A 104 8.12 -10.59 -5.89
C TRP A 104 8.81 -9.68 -4.86
N ILE A 105 8.27 -9.52 -3.65
CA ILE A 105 8.90 -8.75 -2.56
C ILE A 105 10.28 -9.32 -2.21
N TYR A 106 10.41 -10.65 -2.14
CA TYR A 106 11.68 -11.32 -1.89
C TYR A 106 12.71 -11.07 -3.01
N GLU A 107 12.29 -11.15 -4.27
CA GLU A 107 13.15 -10.88 -5.44
C GLU A 107 13.63 -9.43 -5.51
N GLN A 108 12.83 -8.48 -5.02
CA GLN A 108 13.21 -7.08 -4.93
C GLN A 108 14.04 -6.74 -3.68
N GLU A 109 14.38 -7.75 -2.86
CA GLU A 109 15.11 -7.59 -1.60
C GLU A 109 14.41 -6.63 -0.61
N TYR A 110 13.08 -6.52 -0.70
CA TYR A 110 12.30 -5.68 0.20
C TYR A 110 11.99 -6.43 1.51
N GLY A 111 12.56 -5.94 2.60
CA GLY A 111 12.24 -6.38 3.96
C GLY A 111 12.67 -7.82 4.28
N GLY A 112 12.69 -8.14 5.58
CA GLY A 112 12.89 -9.50 6.07
C GLY A 112 11.54 -10.13 6.43
N CYS A 113 11.51 -11.46 6.48
CA CYS A 113 10.39 -12.20 7.05
C CYS A 113 10.49 -12.16 8.58
N SER A 114 9.40 -11.83 9.28
CA SER A 114 9.32 -12.00 10.74
C SER A 114 8.52 -13.25 11.12
N ASP A 115 8.57 -13.62 12.41
CA ASP A 115 7.74 -14.72 12.95
C ASP A 115 6.24 -14.47 12.74
N ASN A 116 5.81 -13.20 12.67
CA ASN A 116 4.42 -12.81 12.42
C ASN A 116 3.94 -13.23 11.03
N ALA A 117 4.84 -13.25 10.05
CA ALA A 117 4.51 -13.68 8.70
C ALA A 117 4.16 -15.17 8.66
N LEU A 118 4.89 -15.99 9.42
CA LEU A 118 4.67 -17.42 9.54
C LEU A 118 3.29 -17.69 10.16
N GLU A 119 2.97 -16.98 11.24
CA GLU A 119 1.66 -17.07 11.91
C GLU A 119 0.52 -16.64 10.99
N GLY A 120 0.70 -15.57 10.21
CA GLY A 120 -0.26 -15.12 9.20
C GLY A 120 -0.51 -16.16 8.11
N ALA A 121 0.54 -16.78 7.58
CA ALA A 121 0.44 -17.83 6.56
C ALA A 121 -0.29 -19.09 7.10
N VAL A 122 0.00 -19.49 8.34
CA VAL A 122 -0.67 -20.60 9.01
C VAL A 122 -2.15 -20.30 9.25
N SER A 123 -2.47 -19.10 9.73
CA SER A 123 -3.85 -18.66 9.99
C SER A 123 -4.70 -18.63 8.73
N ASN A 124 -4.11 -18.30 7.59
CA ASN A 124 -4.76 -18.32 6.28
C ASN A 124 -4.86 -19.72 5.66
N GLY A 125 -4.37 -20.76 6.32
CA GLY A 125 -4.41 -22.14 5.80
C GLY A 125 -3.53 -22.34 4.57
N ARG A 126 -2.43 -21.59 4.45
CA ARG A 126 -1.51 -21.61 3.30
C ARG A 126 -0.16 -22.24 3.66
N PRO A 127 -0.10 -23.57 3.84
CA PRO A 127 1.13 -24.25 4.24
C PRO A 127 2.26 -24.11 3.21
N ASP A 128 1.93 -23.95 1.93
CA ASP A 128 2.92 -23.74 0.86
C ASP A 128 3.71 -22.44 1.04
N MET A 129 3.09 -21.41 1.62
CA MET A 129 3.75 -20.14 1.93
C MET A 129 4.79 -20.33 3.04
N VAL A 130 4.46 -21.12 4.07
CA VAL A 130 5.38 -21.44 5.17
C VAL A 130 6.62 -22.18 4.65
N VAL A 131 6.45 -23.10 3.69
CA VAL A 131 7.57 -23.81 3.07
C VAL A 131 8.48 -22.85 2.31
N VAL A 132 7.91 -21.97 1.48
CA VAL A 132 8.69 -20.99 0.72
C VAL A 132 9.39 -20.00 1.65
N MET A 133 8.69 -19.47 2.65
CA MET A 133 9.25 -18.57 3.64
C MET A 133 10.39 -19.21 4.43
N SER A 134 10.22 -20.47 4.86
CA SER A 134 11.29 -21.22 5.54
C SER A 134 12.50 -21.45 4.63
N SER A 135 12.26 -21.74 3.34
CA SER A 135 13.33 -21.90 2.36
C SER A 135 14.09 -20.59 2.09
N THR A 136 13.40 -19.45 2.08
CA THR A 136 14.00 -18.12 1.93
C THR A 136 14.71 -17.65 3.20
N TYR A 137 14.16 -17.96 4.39
CA TYR A 137 14.75 -17.64 5.70
C TYR A 137 16.11 -18.32 5.90
N LEU A 138 16.22 -19.59 5.49
CA LEU A 138 17.48 -20.33 5.56
C LEU A 138 18.53 -19.81 4.56
N ARG A 139 18.13 -19.21 3.42
CA ARG A 139 19.09 -18.59 2.49
C ARG A 139 19.70 -17.30 3.05
N GLN A 140 18.95 -16.51 3.82
CA GLN A 140 19.46 -15.28 4.44
C GLN A 140 20.44 -15.52 5.60
N PHE A 141 20.33 -16.65 6.31
CA PHE A 141 21.22 -16.99 7.44
C PHE A 141 22.53 -17.71 7.03
N PHE A 142 22.65 -18.20 5.80
CA PHE A 142 23.80 -18.97 5.32
C PHE A 142 24.56 -18.32 4.13
N SER A 143 24.35 -17.02 3.87
CA SER A 143 25.18 -16.22 2.95
C SER A 143 26.16 -15.33 3.70
#